data_AF-A0A699XAZ4-F1
#
_entry.id   AF-A0A699XAZ4-F1
#
_cell.length_a   1.000
_cell.length_b   1.000
_cell.length_c   1.000
_cell.angle_alpha   90.00
_cell.angle_beta   90.00
_cell.angle_gamma   90.00
#
_symmetry.space_group_name_H-M   'P 1'
#
loop_
_entity.id
_entity.type
_entity.pdbx_description
1 polymer ?
#
loop_
_entity_poly.entity_id
_entity_poly.type
_entity_poly.pdbx_seq_one_letter_code
_entity_poly.pdbx_strand_id
1 'polypeptide(L)'
;FGKRGKLNPRYVGPFKVLERIRDVAYKHDLPKELSRVHNAFHVSNLKKCHADEPLVVLLDGLHFDDKVQFVEEPVEIVDREIK
;
A
#
# COMPACT_ATOMS: atom_id res chain seq x y z
N PHE A 1 -11.30 -1.77 -11.30
CA PHE A 1 -10.93 -3.16 -11.62
C PHE A 1 -11.03 -3.98 -10.35
N GLY A 2 -11.80 -5.08 -10.40
CA GLY A 2 -12.11 -5.98 -9.27
C GLY A 2 -13.23 -5.48 -8.34
N LYS A 3 -14.18 -6.34 -7.95
CA LYS A 3 -15.20 -6.04 -6.93
C LYS A 3 -14.48 -5.67 -5.62
N ARG A 4 -14.42 -4.37 -5.30
CA ARG A 4 -13.99 -3.89 -3.98
C ARG A 4 -15.04 -4.33 -2.96
N GLY A 5 -14.72 -5.34 -2.16
CA GLY A 5 -15.49 -5.62 -0.95
C GLY A 5 -15.48 -4.39 -0.04
N LYS A 6 -16.56 -4.18 0.73
CA LYS A 6 -16.70 -3.03 1.64
C LYS A 6 -15.53 -2.88 2.63
N LEU A 7 -14.79 -3.97 2.86
CA LEU A 7 -13.70 -4.08 3.84
C LEU A 7 -12.29 -4.11 3.22
N ASN A 8 -12.13 -3.91 1.91
CA ASN A 8 -10.79 -3.93 1.32
C ASN A 8 -9.97 -2.69 1.75
N PRO A 9 -8.69 -2.86 2.09
CA PRO A 9 -7.77 -1.75 2.33
C PRO A 9 -7.80 -0.74 1.16
N ARG A 10 -7.88 0.55 1.49
CA ARG A 10 -7.83 1.62 0.48
C ARG A 10 -6.41 2.02 0.10
N TYR A 11 -5.46 1.78 1.00
CA TYR A 11 -4.05 2.15 0.86
C TYR A 11 -3.20 0.93 1.21
N VAL A 12 -2.03 0.85 0.57
CA VAL A 12 -1.05 -0.21 0.77
C VAL A 12 0.11 0.39 1.53
N GLY A 13 0.53 -0.24 2.62
CA GLY A 13 1.81 -0.05 3.29
C GLY A 13 2.16 1.38 3.79
N PRO A 14 2.74 1.53 4.97
CA PRO A 14 3.60 2.68 5.20
C PRO A 14 4.88 2.53 4.37
N PHE A 15 5.17 3.50 3.50
CA PHE A 15 6.45 3.58 2.79
C PHE A 15 7.21 4.82 3.24
N LYS A 16 8.53 4.68 3.39
CA LYS A 16 9.41 5.80 3.75
C LYS A 16 9.47 6.79 2.60
N VAL A 17 9.33 8.08 2.88
CA VAL A 17 9.58 9.14 1.89
C VAL A 17 11.10 9.31 1.74
N LEU A 18 11.59 9.16 0.51
CA LEU A 18 12.99 9.40 0.17
C LEU A 18 13.24 10.87 -0.16
N GLU A 19 12.33 11.47 -0.93
CA GLU A 19 12.50 12.83 -1.44
C GLU A 19 11.15 13.48 -1.73
N ARG A 20 11.08 14.81 -1.59
CA ARG A 20 9.95 15.61 -2.08
C ARG A 20 10.24 16.11 -3.50
N ILE A 21 9.40 15.74 -4.46
CA ILE A 21 9.50 16.17 -5.85
C ILE A 21 8.54 17.36 -6.04
N ARG A 22 9.12 18.56 -6.09
CA ARG A 22 8.34 19.82 -6.18
C ARG A 22 7.31 19.91 -5.05
N ASP A 23 6.22 20.65 -5.26
CA ASP A 23 5.18 20.81 -4.25
C ASP A 23 4.07 19.76 -4.30
N VAL A 24 4.10 18.90 -5.33
CA VAL A 24 2.95 18.08 -5.71
C VAL A 24 3.21 16.59 -5.59
N ALA A 25 4.45 16.15 -5.40
CA ALA A 25 4.77 14.72 -5.39
C ALA A 25 5.89 14.35 -4.40
N TYR A 26 5.92 13.07 -4.05
CA TYR A 26 6.94 12.48 -3.17
C TYR A 26 7.44 11.17 -3.74
N LYS A 27 8.75 10.96 -3.64
CA LYS A 27 9.43 9.71 -3.95
C LYS A 27 9.47 8.83 -2.70
N HIS A 28 9.14 7.55 -2.85
CA HIS A 28 9.07 6.60 -1.75
C HIS A 28 10.07 5.47 -1.91
N ASP A 29 10.49 4.91 -0.78
CA ASP A 29 11.28 3.69 -0.72
C ASP A 29 10.32 2.51 -0.87
N LEU A 30 10.14 2.08 -2.13
CA LEU A 30 9.27 0.96 -2.44
C LEU A 30 10.08 -0.34 -2.37
N PRO A 31 9.51 -1.39 -1.77
CA PRO A 31 10.15 -2.68 -1.69
C PRO A 31 10.11 -3.37 -3.07
N LYS A 32 10.94 -4.40 -3.26
CA LYS A 32 11.22 -4.97 -4.61
C LYS A 32 10.00 -5.62 -5.26
N GLU A 33 9.05 -6.06 -4.45
CA GLU A 33 7.74 -6.59 -4.84
C GLU A 33 6.95 -5.53 -5.63
N LEU A 34 7.21 -4.25 -5.37
CA LEU A 34 6.62 -3.09 -6.07
C LEU A 34 7.51 -2.51 -7.17
N SER A 35 8.53 -3.23 -7.63
CA SER A 35 9.49 -2.73 -8.64
C SER A 35 8.85 -2.28 -9.95
N ARG A 36 7.66 -2.79 -10.31
CA ARG A 36 6.89 -2.37 -11.50
C ARG A 36 6.14 -1.04 -11.30
N VAL A 37 6.00 -0.58 -10.06
CA VAL A 37 5.27 0.65 -9.71
C VAL A 37 6.24 1.81 -9.65
N HIS A 38 5.87 2.95 -10.24
CA HIS A 38 6.63 4.18 -10.09
C HIS A 38 6.69 4.61 -8.62
N ASN A 39 7.89 4.89 -8.13
CA ASN A 39 8.08 5.30 -6.75
C ASN A 39 7.73 6.77 -6.46
N ALA A 40 7.29 7.54 -7.46
CA ALA A 40 6.86 8.92 -7.32
C ALA A 40 5.34 9.03 -7.37
N PHE A 41 4.74 9.53 -6.28
CA PHE A 41 3.28 9.67 -6.15
C PHE A 41 2.88 11.11 -5.90
N HIS A 42 1.77 11.53 -6.51
CA HIS A 42 1.15 12.82 -6.23
C HIS A 42 0.56 12.86 -4.82
N VAL A 43 0.58 14.03 -4.17
CA VAL A 43 0.10 14.23 -2.79
C VAL A 43 -1.35 13.78 -2.56
N SER A 44 -2.20 13.83 -3.59
CA SER A 44 -3.60 13.37 -3.52
C SER A 44 -3.73 11.85 -3.33
N ASN A 45 -2.70 11.09 -3.73
CA ASN A 45 -2.70 9.63 -3.66
C ASN A 45 -2.09 9.13 -2.35
N LEU A 46 -1.57 10.03 -1.53
CA LEU A 46 -0.88 9.72 -0.28
C LEU A 46 -1.78 9.98 0.92
N LYS A 47 -1.62 9.15 1.95
CA LYS A 47 -2.23 9.34 3.26
C LYS A 47 -1.12 9.32 4.31
N LYS A 48 -1.08 10.31 5.20
CA LYS A 48 -0.14 10.30 6.34
C LYS A 48 -0.43 9.05 7.20
N CYS A 49 0.60 8.24 7.41
CA CYS A 49 0.55 7.15 8.38
C CYS A 49 0.81 7.73 9.77
N HIS A 50 -0.02 7.37 10.74
CA HIS A 50 0.11 7.77 12.14
C HIS A 50 0.59 6.62 13.04
N ALA A 51 0.95 5.47 12.47
CA ALA A 51 1.51 4.36 13.21
C ALA A 51 2.97 4.65 13.58
N ASP A 52 3.33 4.38 14.84
CA ASP A 52 4.68 4.61 15.37
C ASP A 52 5.72 3.61 14.82
N GLU A 53 5.26 2.49 14.26
CA GLU A 53 6.09 1.49 13.58
C GLU A 53 5.58 1.20 12.16
N PRO A 54 6.46 0.82 11.22
CA PRO A 54 6.03 0.30 9.93
C PRO A 54 5.28 -1.00 10.20
N LEU A 55 3.95 -0.90 10.27
CA LEU A 55 3.06 -2.05 10.19
C LEU A 55 3.53 -2.83 8.97
N VAL A 56 4.12 -4.00 9.21
CA VAL A 56 4.52 -4.97 8.19
C VAL A 56 3.22 -5.40 7.52
N VAL A 57 2.71 -4.58 6.61
CA VAL A 57 1.68 -5.00 5.68
C VAL A 57 2.34 -6.12 4.91
N LEU A 58 1.86 -7.34 5.13
CA LEU A 58 2.28 -8.54 4.40
C LEU A 58 2.09 -8.24 2.91
N LEU A 59 3.18 -7.90 2.23
CA LEU A 59 3.23 -7.73 0.78
C LEU A 59 3.17 -9.08 0.06
N ASP A 60 3.20 -10.19 0.80
CA ASP A 60 3.11 -11.56 0.29
C ASP A 60 1.86 -11.80 -0.58
N GLY A 61 0.79 -11.03 -0.39
CA GLY A 61 -0.43 -11.12 -1.20
C GLY A 61 -0.50 -10.13 -2.38
N LEU A 62 0.55 -9.34 -2.63
CA LEU A 62 0.52 -8.21 -3.57
C LEU A 62 1.05 -8.59 -4.96
N HIS A 63 0.23 -9.22 -5.80
CA HIS A 63 0.66 -9.58 -7.16
C HIS A 63 0.19 -8.53 -8.18
N PHE A 64 1.16 -7.97 -8.93
CA PHE A 64 0.88 -7.08 -10.07
C PHE A 64 0.90 -7.90 -11.36
N ASP A 65 -0.28 -8.11 -11.95
CA ASP A 65 -0.42 -8.69 -13.30
C ASP A 65 0.29 -7.80 -14.35
N ASP A 66 0.55 -8.33 -15.54
CA ASP A 66 1.17 -7.63 -16.68
C ASP A 66 0.43 -6.38 -17.14
N LYS A 67 -0.81 -6.22 -16.68
CA LYS A 67 -1.65 -5.02 -16.85
C LYS A 67 -1.48 -3.98 -15.73
N VAL A 68 -0.52 -4.17 -14.82
CA VAL A 68 -0.27 -3.34 -13.62
C VAL A 68 -1.50 -3.26 -12.70
N GLN A 69 -2.33 -4.31 -12.71
CA GLN A 69 -3.51 -4.40 -11.87
C GLN A 69 -3.15 -5.05 -10.54
N PHE A 70 -3.62 -4.44 -9.46
CA PHE A 70 -3.45 -4.90 -8.10
C PHE A 70 -4.41 -6.06 -7.79
N VAL A 71 -3.87 -7.21 -7.39
CA VAL A 71 -4.64 -8.34 -6.85
C VAL A 71 -4.12 -8.57 -5.43
N GLU A 72 -4.99 -8.42 -4.44
CA GLU A 72 -4.70 -8.71 -3.02
C GLU A 72 -5.41 -10.01 -2.64
N GLU A 73 -4.67 -10.97 -2.09
CA GLU A 73 -5.25 -12.17 -1.51
C GLU A 73 -5.79 -11.87 -0.09
N PRO A 74 -7.05 -12.23 0.22
CA PRO A 74 -7.63 -11.95 1.53
C PRO A 74 -6.93 -12.77 2.62
N VAL A 75 -6.33 -12.09 3.59
CA VAL A 75 -5.84 -12.71 4.83
C VAL A 75 -7.03 -12.91 5.78
N GLU A 76 -7.19 -14.14 6.29
CA GLU A 76 -8.27 -14.48 7.22
C GLU A 76 -8.20 -13.60 8.48
N ILE A 77 -9.29 -12.88 8.78
CA ILE A 77 -9.44 -12.10 10.00
C ILE A 77 -9.86 -13.08 11.11
N VAL A 78 -8.96 -13.41 12.03
CA VAL A 78 -9.29 -14.19 13.21
C VAL A 78 -9.93 -13.27 14.25
N ASP A 79 -11.21 -13.51 14.53
CA ASP A 79 -12.00 -12.79 15.53
C ASP A 79 -11.30 -12.91 16.90
N ARG A 80 -10.86 -11.78 17.48
CA ARG A 80 -10.44 -11.73 18.88
C ARG A 80 -11.63 -11.27 19.70
N GLU A 81 -12.25 -12.23 20.41
CA GLU A 81 -13.23 -11.94 21.45
C GLU A 81 -12.64 -10.93 22.46
N ILE A 82 -13.19 -9.72 22.47
CA ILE A 82 -12.95 -8.75 23.53
C ILE A 82 -13.88 -9.14 24.69
N LYS A 83 -13.30 -9.60 25.79
CA LYS A 83 -14.01 -9.86 27.05
C LYS A 83 -14.26 -8.56 27.81
#